data_AF-A0A942RWS8-F1
#
_entry.id   AF-A0A942RWS8-F1
#
_cell.length_a   1.000
_cell.length_b   1.000
_cell.length_c   1.000
_cell.angle_alpha   90.00
_cell.angle_beta   90.00
_cell.angle_gamma   90.00
#
_symmetry.space_group_name_H-M   'P 1'
#
loop_
_entity.id
_entity.type
_entity.pdbx_description
1 polymer ?
#
loop_
_entity_poly.entity_id
_entity_poly.type
_entity_poly.pdbx_seq_one_letter_code
_entity_poly.pdbx_strand_id
1 'polypeptide(L)'
;RGNIFASGIVVSLASLITIVGIGLINSNEVTKVLTFGFYGVLNGVFCSILTVGSLPLWESLFNIVTPLKLLELSNPNHPLLKKLLIEAPGTYHHSIIVGNLSEAAANAVGANALLARTGAFYHDVGKIARPYFFKENQLTSENPHDKINPTLSSLIITGHVKEGMELAKKYKLPMEVRNFILEHHGNTLVAFFYHKAKTAENSEEVDENQFRYSGIKPQSKETAIVMLADSIEAAVRSMSSPNKDKIEKLIHKIMKDKLEDGQLEECDITLKEFEILKKAFLQVLLGIFHERIEYPEINTKELKGRRAYESSN
;
A
#
# COMPACT_ATOMS: atom_id res chain seq x y z
N ARG A 1 10.38 13.21 14.23
CA ARG A 1 10.88 13.47 15.61
C ARG A 1 12.14 14.33 15.62
N GLY A 2 13.12 14.11 14.74
CA GLY A 2 14.33 14.95 14.65
C GLY A 2 14.02 16.46 14.56
N ASN A 3 13.07 16.86 13.72
CA ASN A 3 12.65 18.26 13.62
C ASN A 3 12.05 18.83 14.91
N ILE A 4 11.34 18.02 15.71
CA ILE A 4 10.75 18.48 16.99
C ILE A 4 11.85 18.71 18.02
N PHE A 5 12.83 17.81 18.12
CA PHE A 5 13.99 18.00 18.99
C PHE A 5 14.86 19.17 18.52
N ALA A 6 15.05 19.35 17.21
CA ALA A 6 15.74 20.50 16.66
C ALA A 6 15.02 21.81 17.02
N SER A 7 13.69 21.87 16.85
CA SER A 7 12.88 23.00 17.30
C SER A 7 13.01 23.24 18.81
N GLY A 8 13.05 22.19 19.61
CA GLY A 8 13.35 22.25 21.05
C GLY A 8 14.65 22.96 21.37
N ILE A 9 15.74 22.57 20.70
CA ILE A 9 17.06 23.19 20.83
C ILE A 9 17.01 24.67 20.43
N VAL A 10 16.31 24.98 19.33
CA VAL A 10 16.12 26.38 18.89
C VAL A 10 15.38 27.19 19.96
N VAL A 11 14.31 26.65 20.56
CA VAL A 11 13.58 27.32 21.65
C VAL A 11 14.47 27.49 22.89
N SER A 12 15.26 26.48 23.26
CA SER A 12 16.21 26.55 24.38
C SER A 12 17.24 27.67 24.17
N LEU A 13 17.83 27.75 22.97
CA LEU A 13 18.82 28.78 22.62
C LEU A 13 18.21 30.17 22.57
N ALA A 14 17.05 30.32 21.93
CA ALA A 14 16.34 31.60 21.86
C ALA A 14 15.94 32.09 23.26
N SER A 15 15.46 31.20 24.12
CA SER A 15 15.12 31.51 25.50
C SER A 15 16.35 31.93 26.30
N LEU A 16 17.47 31.21 26.15
CA LEU A 16 18.73 31.54 26.80
C LEU A 16 19.23 32.93 26.40
N ILE A 17 19.30 33.21 25.10
CA ILE A 17 19.76 34.51 24.57
C ILE A 17 18.86 35.64 25.09
N THR A 18 17.54 35.44 25.07
CA THR A 18 16.58 36.45 25.54
C THR A 18 16.72 36.72 27.03
N ILE A 19 16.81 35.67 27.85
CA ILE A 19 16.96 35.79 29.31
C ILE A 19 18.28 36.45 29.68
N VAL A 20 19.38 36.07 29.01
CA VAL A 20 20.70 36.70 29.21
C VAL A 20 20.65 38.16 28.79
N GLY A 21 20.09 38.48 27.62
CA GLY A 21 19.98 39.86 27.12
C GLY A 21 19.19 40.77 28.08
N ILE A 22 17.99 40.34 28.50
CA ILE A 22 17.17 41.07 29.48
C ILE A 22 17.88 41.17 30.83
N GLY A 23 18.54 40.09 31.26
CA GLY A 23 19.28 40.04 32.51
C GLY A 23 20.41 41.08 32.56
N LEU A 24 21.15 41.24 31.46
CA LEU A 24 22.20 42.25 31.32
C LEU A 24 21.64 43.67 31.29
N ILE A 25 20.56 43.91 30.54
CA ILE A 25 19.89 45.24 30.47
C ILE A 25 19.44 45.71 31.86
N ASN A 26 18.88 44.79 32.65
CA ASN A 26 18.38 45.10 33.99
C ASN A 26 19.47 45.10 35.08
N SER A 27 20.74 44.87 34.71
CA SER A 27 21.87 44.75 35.66
C SER A 27 21.61 43.71 36.76
N ASN A 28 20.96 42.60 36.40
CA ASN A 28 20.68 41.52 37.34
C ASN A 28 21.98 40.82 37.79
N GLU A 29 21.96 40.26 39.00
CA GLU A 29 23.07 39.42 39.49
C GLU A 29 23.37 38.26 38.53
N VAL A 30 24.67 38.04 38.28
CA VAL A 30 25.15 36.99 37.35
C VAL A 30 24.59 35.61 37.71
N THR A 31 24.52 35.29 39.01
CA THR A 31 23.95 34.04 39.52
C THR A 31 22.49 33.87 39.09
N LYS A 32 21.65 34.91 39.22
CA LYS A 32 20.25 34.89 38.80
C LYS A 32 20.10 34.71 37.29
N VAL A 33 20.93 35.41 36.50
CA VAL A 33 20.93 35.30 35.03
C VAL A 33 21.29 33.87 34.59
N LEU A 34 22.30 33.26 35.21
CA LEU A 34 22.69 31.88 34.91
C LEU A 34 21.62 30.87 35.32
N THR A 35 21.00 31.03 36.49
CA THR A 35 19.91 30.15 36.95
C THR A 35 18.70 30.22 36.03
N PHE A 36 18.23 31.42 35.66
CA PHE A 36 17.11 31.55 34.74
C PHE A 36 17.47 31.13 33.32
N GLY A 37 18.69 31.37 32.86
CA GLY A 37 19.18 30.86 31.58
C GLY A 37 19.14 29.33 31.52
N PHE A 38 19.56 28.66 32.60
CA PHE A 38 19.46 27.21 32.74
C PHE A 38 18.00 26.72 32.70
N TYR A 39 17.07 27.39 33.39
CA TYR A 39 15.64 27.08 33.30
C TYR A 39 15.08 27.33 31.90
N GLY A 40 15.54 28.36 31.17
CA GLY A 40 15.18 28.60 29.78
C GLY A 40 15.62 27.47 28.84
N VAL A 41 16.82 26.93 29.07
CA VAL A 41 17.29 25.74 28.33
C VAL A 41 16.45 24.52 28.67
N LEU A 42 16.22 24.25 29.96
CA LEU A 42 15.36 23.14 30.40
C LEU A 42 13.93 23.25 29.85
N ASN A 43 13.39 24.46 29.72
CA ASN A 43 12.07 24.69 29.16
C ASN A 43 11.95 24.17 27.71
N GLY A 44 12.91 24.47 26.83
CA GLY A 44 12.86 23.97 25.44
C GLY A 44 12.96 22.45 25.33
N VAL A 45 13.77 21.81 26.20
CA VAL A 45 13.83 20.34 26.32
C VAL A 45 12.49 19.79 26.81
N PHE A 46 11.93 20.39 27.86
CA PHE A 46 10.65 19.98 28.44
C PHE A 46 9.49 20.12 27.44
N CYS A 47 9.40 21.23 26.71
CA CYS A 47 8.42 21.44 25.64
C CYS A 47 8.52 20.35 24.56
N SER A 48 9.74 19.93 24.20
CA SER A 48 9.94 18.87 23.19
C SER A 48 9.42 17.52 23.68
N ILE A 49 9.74 17.16 24.93
CA ILE A 49 9.25 15.92 25.56
C ILE A 49 7.72 15.95 25.63
N LEU A 50 7.15 17.07 26.10
CA LEU A 50 5.70 17.23 26.22
C LEU A 50 5.00 17.14 24.86
N THR A 51 5.57 17.76 23.82
CA THR A 51 5.04 17.69 22.45
C THR A 51 5.06 16.25 21.93
N VAL A 52 6.20 15.55 22.04
CA VAL A 52 6.30 14.16 21.57
C VAL A 52 5.40 13.22 22.37
N GLY A 53 5.30 13.41 23.69
CA GLY A 53 4.45 12.60 24.56
C GLY A 53 2.96 12.83 24.33
N SER A 54 2.56 14.03 23.91
CA SER A 54 1.16 14.36 23.61
C SER A 54 0.75 14.09 22.16
N LEU A 55 1.68 13.76 21.25
CA LEU A 55 1.36 13.47 19.84
C LEU A 55 0.20 12.48 19.64
N PRO A 56 0.12 11.34 20.37
CA PRO A 56 -1.00 10.40 20.17
C PRO A 56 -2.38 11.02 20.45
N LEU A 57 -2.47 12.00 21.37
CA LEU A 57 -3.70 12.72 21.65
C LEU A 57 -4.08 13.61 20.47
N TRP A 58 -3.11 14.33 19.91
CA TRP A 58 -3.32 15.21 18.75
C TRP A 58 -3.65 14.43 17.48
N GLU A 59 -2.93 13.33 17.23
CA GLU A 59 -3.20 12.40 16.12
C GLU A 59 -4.64 11.86 16.19
N SER A 60 -5.10 11.45 17.37
CA SER A 60 -6.47 10.98 17.56
C SER A 60 -7.51 12.09 17.42
N LEU A 61 -7.21 13.31 17.89
CA LEU A 61 -8.16 14.43 17.86
C LEU A 61 -8.37 14.97 16.45
N PHE A 62 -7.29 15.08 15.68
CA PHE A 62 -7.30 15.61 14.32
C PHE A 62 -7.36 14.53 13.23
N ASN A 63 -7.35 13.25 13.62
CA ASN A 63 -7.32 12.12 12.71
C ASN A 63 -6.18 12.25 11.68
N ILE A 64 -4.98 12.60 12.16
CA ILE A 64 -3.78 12.79 11.34
C ILE A 64 -2.91 11.55 11.43
N VAL A 65 -2.62 10.95 10.28
CA VAL A 65 -1.65 9.87 10.17
C VAL A 65 -0.21 10.38 10.15
N THR A 66 0.59 9.95 11.14
CA THR A 66 2.03 10.21 11.15
C THR A 66 2.84 9.07 10.55
N PRO A 67 4.08 9.31 10.09
CA PRO A 67 4.95 8.25 9.59
C PRO A 67 5.18 7.13 10.61
N LEU A 68 5.23 7.45 11.91
CA LEU A 68 5.34 6.42 12.95
C LEU A 68 4.09 5.54 12.98
N LYS A 69 2.91 6.16 12.89
CA LYS A 69 1.66 5.41 12.84
C LYS A 69 1.58 4.51 11.62
N LEU A 70 2.04 4.97 10.45
CA LEU A 70 2.12 4.15 9.24
C LEU A 70 3.08 2.98 9.40
N LEU A 71 4.23 3.18 10.06
CA LEU A 71 5.18 2.10 10.36
C LEU A 71 4.55 1.07 11.31
N GLU A 72 3.84 1.50 12.35
CA GLU A 72 3.08 0.59 13.24
C GLU A 72 2.06 -0.22 12.46
N LEU A 73 1.28 0.42 11.58
CA LEU A 73 0.28 -0.22 10.75
C LEU A 73 0.89 -1.13 9.68
N SER A 74 2.13 -0.88 9.24
CA SER A 74 2.86 -1.73 8.30
C SER A 74 3.43 -3.00 8.94
N ASN A 75 3.40 -3.11 10.27
CA ASN A 75 3.93 -4.26 10.99
C ASN A 75 3.06 -5.50 10.74
N PRO A 76 3.61 -6.63 10.25
CA PRO A 76 2.85 -7.86 10.03
C PRO A 76 2.15 -8.42 11.28
N ASN A 77 2.62 -8.05 12.48
CA ASN A 77 2.00 -8.44 13.74
C ASN A 77 0.75 -7.62 14.09
N HIS A 78 0.42 -6.59 13.32
CA HIS A 78 -0.83 -5.86 13.49
C HIS A 78 -2.01 -6.85 13.41
N PRO A 79 -2.96 -6.85 14.36
CA PRO A 79 -3.97 -7.90 14.47
C PRO A 79 -4.77 -8.17 13.20
N LEU A 80 -5.10 -7.13 12.43
CA LEU A 80 -5.84 -7.29 11.17
C LEU A 80 -4.98 -7.86 10.04
N LEU A 81 -3.71 -7.48 9.92
CA LEU A 81 -2.79 -8.07 8.92
C LEU A 81 -2.47 -9.52 9.25
N LYS A 82 -2.26 -9.82 10.54
CA LYS A 82 -2.10 -11.19 11.00
C LYS A 82 -3.34 -12.04 10.70
N LYS A 83 -4.53 -11.46 10.87
CA LYS A 83 -5.79 -12.13 10.49
C LYS A 83 -5.86 -12.39 8.99
N LEU A 84 -5.52 -11.39 8.15
CA LEU A 84 -5.46 -11.52 6.70
C LEU A 84 -4.50 -12.64 6.28
N LEU A 85 -3.30 -12.68 6.87
CA LEU A 85 -2.29 -13.71 6.61
C LEU A 85 -2.79 -15.13 6.91
N ILE A 86 -3.57 -15.31 7.99
CA ILE A 86 -4.04 -16.63 8.42
C ILE A 86 -5.29 -17.06 7.61
N GLU A 87 -6.25 -16.16 7.41
CA GLU A 87 -7.56 -16.50 6.83
C GLU A 87 -7.60 -16.37 5.30
N ALA A 88 -6.76 -15.50 4.71
CA ALA A 88 -6.66 -15.27 3.27
C ALA A 88 -5.20 -15.04 2.83
N PRO A 89 -4.32 -16.07 2.95
CA PRO A 89 -2.89 -15.94 2.72
C PRO A 89 -2.53 -15.48 1.29
N GLY A 90 -3.29 -15.91 0.28
CA GLY A 90 -3.09 -15.50 -1.10
C GLY A 90 -3.29 -14.00 -1.28
N THR A 91 -4.38 -13.47 -0.71
CA THR A 91 -4.66 -12.03 -0.65
C THR A 91 -3.62 -11.26 0.15
N TYR A 92 -3.10 -11.82 1.26
CA TYR A 92 -1.99 -11.23 1.99
C TYR A 92 -0.75 -11.08 1.09
N HIS A 93 -0.33 -12.14 0.40
CA HIS A 93 0.83 -12.10 -0.49
C HIS A 93 0.64 -11.13 -1.66
N HIS A 94 -0.55 -11.10 -2.25
CA HIS A 94 -0.97 -10.08 -3.21
C HIS A 94 -0.75 -8.66 -2.67
N SER A 95 -1.33 -8.37 -1.50
CA SER A 95 -1.28 -7.04 -0.88
C SER A 95 0.15 -6.57 -0.59
N ILE A 96 1.06 -7.49 -0.22
CA ILE A 96 2.48 -7.17 -0.03
C ILE A 96 3.16 -6.77 -1.35
N ILE A 97 2.89 -7.48 -2.45
CA ILE A 97 3.46 -7.16 -3.77
C ILE A 97 2.91 -5.84 -4.29
N VAL A 98 1.59 -5.62 -4.18
CA VAL A 98 0.95 -4.34 -4.49
C VAL A 98 1.54 -3.21 -3.66
N GLY A 99 1.83 -3.43 -2.38
CA GLY A 99 2.51 -2.46 -1.53
C GLY A 99 3.91 -2.11 -2.00
N ASN A 100 4.71 -3.09 -2.43
CA ASN A 100 6.05 -2.83 -2.98
C ASN A 100 5.99 -2.06 -4.32
N LEU A 101 5.05 -2.42 -5.20
CA LEU A 101 4.80 -1.69 -6.45
C LEU A 101 4.42 -0.23 -6.17
N SER A 102 3.49 -0.04 -5.23
CA SER A 102 2.95 1.26 -4.88
C SER A 102 3.98 2.15 -4.19
N GLU A 103 4.84 1.59 -3.31
CA GLU A 103 5.94 2.31 -2.67
C GLU A 103 6.93 2.86 -3.70
N ALA A 104 7.38 2.01 -4.63
CA ALA A 104 8.33 2.40 -5.65
C ALA A 104 7.74 3.46 -6.60
N ALA A 105 6.49 3.25 -7.02
CA ALA A 105 5.77 4.15 -7.90
C ALA A 105 5.51 5.52 -7.26
N ALA A 106 5.04 5.55 -6.01
CA ALA A 106 4.81 6.78 -5.25
C ALA A 106 6.11 7.57 -5.02
N ASN A 107 7.20 6.89 -4.66
CA ASN A 107 8.52 7.53 -4.54
C ASN A 107 8.96 8.19 -5.85
N ALA A 108 8.75 7.54 -7.00
CA ALA A 108 9.18 8.04 -8.30
C ALA A 108 8.47 9.34 -8.72
N VAL A 109 7.26 9.59 -8.21
CA VAL A 109 6.47 10.79 -8.50
C VAL A 109 6.42 11.79 -7.35
N GLY A 110 7.15 11.52 -6.25
CA GLY A 110 7.17 12.39 -5.06
C GLY A 110 5.89 12.36 -4.24
N ALA A 111 5.07 11.32 -4.37
CA ALA A 111 3.92 11.05 -3.52
C ALA A 111 4.35 10.39 -2.19
N ASN A 112 3.42 10.24 -1.24
CA ASN A 112 3.71 9.62 0.05
C ASN A 112 3.82 8.09 -0.07
N ALA A 113 5.04 7.61 -0.31
CA ALA A 113 5.31 6.19 -0.54
C ALA A 113 5.00 5.29 0.65
N LEU A 114 5.25 5.76 1.87
CA LEU A 114 4.93 5.00 3.08
C LEU A 114 3.41 4.85 3.25
N LEU A 115 2.64 5.89 2.93
CA LEU A 115 1.18 5.84 2.96
C LEU A 115 0.66 4.89 1.88
N ALA A 116 1.15 4.97 0.64
CA ALA A 116 0.75 4.09 -0.45
C ALA A 116 1.04 2.62 -0.13
N ARG A 117 2.23 2.32 0.41
CA ARG A 117 2.62 0.98 0.85
C ARG A 117 1.72 0.44 1.95
N THR A 118 1.56 1.20 3.03
CA THR A 118 0.75 0.77 4.17
C THR A 118 -0.72 0.65 3.74
N GLY A 119 -1.25 1.58 2.96
CA GLY A 119 -2.61 1.52 2.41
C GLY A 119 -2.85 0.26 1.58
N ALA A 120 -1.91 -0.10 0.70
CA ALA A 120 -1.97 -1.33 -0.07
C ALA A 120 -2.00 -2.60 0.80
N PHE A 121 -1.40 -2.62 1.99
CA PHE A 121 -1.51 -3.79 2.87
C PHE A 121 -2.93 -4.05 3.36
N TYR A 122 -3.78 -3.03 3.37
CA TYR A 122 -5.15 -3.11 3.89
C TYR A 122 -6.23 -3.09 2.81
N HIS A 123 -5.93 -2.69 1.57
CA HIS A 123 -6.96 -2.44 0.53
C HIS A 123 -7.96 -3.59 0.37
N ASP A 124 -7.47 -4.82 0.53
CA ASP A 124 -8.19 -6.06 0.25
C ASP A 124 -8.65 -6.83 1.51
N VAL A 125 -8.55 -6.24 2.70
CA VAL A 125 -8.87 -6.96 3.96
C VAL A 125 -10.31 -7.45 4.04
N GLY A 126 -11.22 -6.90 3.24
CA GLY A 126 -12.59 -7.39 3.14
C GLY A 126 -12.71 -8.80 2.59
N LYS A 127 -11.74 -9.28 1.80
CA LYS A 127 -11.71 -10.64 1.25
C LYS A 127 -11.68 -11.71 2.35
N ILE A 128 -11.26 -11.35 3.56
CA ILE A 128 -11.37 -12.20 4.78
C ILE A 128 -12.79 -12.72 5.00
N ALA A 129 -13.82 -11.97 4.62
CA ALA A 129 -15.20 -12.38 4.83
C ALA A 129 -15.56 -13.65 4.03
N ARG A 130 -14.99 -13.81 2.83
CA ARG A 130 -15.27 -14.94 1.92
C ARG A 130 -14.03 -15.33 1.11
N PRO A 131 -12.93 -15.82 1.74
CA PRO A 131 -11.64 -15.97 1.06
C PRO A 131 -11.70 -16.89 -0.17
N TYR A 132 -12.48 -17.98 -0.08
CA TYR A 132 -12.61 -18.99 -1.13
C TYR A 132 -13.18 -18.46 -2.47
N PHE A 133 -13.88 -17.33 -2.46
CA PHE A 133 -14.39 -16.70 -3.67
C PHE A 133 -13.33 -15.89 -4.43
N PHE A 134 -12.15 -15.65 -3.85
CA PHE A 134 -11.07 -14.92 -4.50
C PHE A 134 -10.01 -15.88 -5.01
N LYS A 135 -9.66 -15.76 -6.29
CA LYS A 135 -8.86 -16.75 -7.02
C LYS A 135 -7.50 -17.02 -6.38
N GLU A 136 -6.89 -15.98 -5.83
CA GLU A 136 -5.59 -16.05 -5.16
C GLU A 136 -5.60 -16.91 -3.88
N ASN A 137 -6.77 -17.16 -3.28
CA ASN A 137 -6.92 -18.00 -2.09
C ASN A 137 -7.45 -19.42 -2.39
N GLN A 138 -7.73 -19.74 -3.66
CA GLN A 138 -8.23 -21.06 -4.04
C GLN A 138 -7.08 -22.07 -4.09
N LEU A 139 -7.11 -23.07 -3.20
CA LEU A 139 -6.12 -24.16 -3.15
C LEU A 139 -6.42 -25.29 -4.14
N THR A 140 -7.68 -25.43 -4.55
CA THR A 140 -8.14 -26.45 -5.50
C THR A 140 -8.47 -25.84 -6.85
N SER A 141 -8.56 -26.67 -7.88
CA SER A 141 -8.97 -26.22 -9.22
C SER A 141 -10.46 -25.85 -9.31
N GLU A 142 -11.27 -26.16 -8.28
CA GLU A 142 -12.69 -25.80 -8.25
C GLU A 142 -12.89 -24.32 -7.91
N ASN A 143 -13.57 -23.60 -8.80
CA ASN A 143 -13.96 -22.21 -8.59
C ASN A 143 -15.44 -22.13 -8.17
N PRO A 144 -15.77 -21.60 -6.97
CA PRO A 144 -17.17 -21.49 -6.52
C PRO A 144 -18.03 -20.63 -7.45
N HIS A 145 -17.42 -19.71 -8.22
CA HIS A 145 -18.11 -18.88 -9.21
C HIS A 145 -18.67 -19.67 -10.41
N ASP A 146 -18.29 -20.93 -10.59
CA ASP A 146 -18.85 -21.79 -11.63
C ASP A 146 -20.22 -22.35 -11.25
N LYS A 147 -20.55 -22.35 -9.95
CA LYS A 147 -21.79 -22.91 -9.40
C LYS A 147 -22.86 -21.84 -9.10
N ILE A 148 -22.59 -20.58 -9.41
CA ILE A 148 -23.50 -19.45 -9.15
C ILE A 148 -23.64 -18.54 -10.38
N ASN A 149 -24.72 -17.77 -10.43
CA ASN A 149 -24.93 -16.84 -11.53
C ASN A 149 -23.92 -15.66 -11.49
N PRO A 150 -23.68 -15.00 -12.64
CA PRO A 150 -22.70 -13.92 -12.72
C PRO A 150 -23.03 -12.70 -11.85
N THR A 151 -24.31 -12.36 -11.69
CA THR A 151 -24.76 -11.23 -10.85
C THR A 151 -24.42 -11.45 -9.37
N LEU A 152 -24.65 -12.66 -8.85
CA LEU A 152 -24.26 -13.04 -7.49
C LEU A 152 -22.74 -13.07 -7.33
N SER A 153 -22.02 -13.53 -8.36
CA SER A 153 -20.55 -13.48 -8.37
C SER A 153 -20.05 -12.05 -8.25
N SER A 154 -20.61 -11.13 -9.06
CA SER A 154 -20.30 -9.71 -9.00
C SER A 154 -20.60 -9.10 -7.63
N LEU A 155 -21.73 -9.43 -7.02
CA LEU A 155 -22.10 -8.95 -5.69
C LEU A 155 -21.12 -9.43 -4.60
N ILE A 156 -20.67 -10.69 -4.67
CA ILE A 156 -19.67 -11.23 -3.73
C ILE A 156 -18.32 -10.53 -3.91
N ILE A 157 -17.88 -10.36 -5.17
CA ILE A 157 -16.61 -9.71 -5.47
C ILE A 157 -16.65 -8.24 -5.04
N THR A 158 -17.65 -7.46 -5.42
CA THR A 158 -17.75 -6.04 -5.07
C THR A 158 -18.00 -5.82 -3.57
N GLY A 159 -18.64 -6.79 -2.89
CA GLY A 159 -18.92 -6.74 -1.46
C GLY A 159 -17.69 -6.52 -0.59
N HIS A 160 -16.51 -7.01 -1.00
CA HIS A 160 -15.31 -6.95 -0.17
C HIS A 160 -14.94 -5.52 0.23
N VAL A 161 -15.24 -4.50 -0.57
CA VAL A 161 -14.99 -3.11 -0.19
C VAL A 161 -15.78 -2.75 1.07
N LYS A 162 -17.07 -3.11 1.12
CA LYS A 162 -17.93 -2.87 2.28
C LYS A 162 -17.46 -3.66 3.49
N GLU A 163 -17.16 -4.94 3.33
CA GLU A 163 -16.66 -5.78 4.43
C GLU A 163 -15.30 -5.30 4.95
N GLY A 164 -14.42 -4.85 4.05
CA GLY A 164 -13.13 -4.26 4.38
C GLY A 164 -13.29 -2.97 5.19
N MET A 165 -14.24 -2.12 4.82
CA MET A 165 -14.54 -0.90 5.58
C MET A 165 -15.07 -1.17 6.98
N GLU A 166 -15.90 -2.21 7.16
CA GLU A 166 -16.38 -2.62 8.49
C GLU A 166 -15.25 -3.19 9.35
N LEU A 167 -14.36 -4.01 8.78
CA LEU A 167 -13.15 -4.47 9.46
C LEU A 167 -12.25 -3.29 9.82
N ALA A 168 -11.99 -2.38 8.90
CA ALA A 168 -11.13 -1.23 9.14
C ALA A 168 -11.65 -0.33 10.27
N LYS A 169 -12.97 -0.09 10.36
CA LYS A 169 -13.60 0.58 11.50
C LYS A 169 -13.40 -0.19 12.80
N LYS A 170 -13.64 -1.50 12.80
CA LYS A 170 -13.49 -2.37 13.97
C LYS A 170 -12.07 -2.34 14.54
N TYR A 171 -11.07 -2.33 13.67
CA TYR A 171 -9.65 -2.29 14.04
C TYR A 171 -9.10 -0.86 14.16
N LYS A 172 -9.98 0.17 14.12
CA LYS A 172 -9.64 1.59 14.29
C LYS A 172 -8.55 2.07 13.32
N LEU A 173 -8.61 1.61 12.07
CA LEU A 173 -7.73 2.14 11.04
C LEU A 173 -8.08 3.61 10.78
N PRO A 174 -7.07 4.49 10.63
CA PRO A 174 -7.29 5.89 10.31
C PRO A 174 -7.91 6.05 8.92
N MET A 175 -8.56 7.19 8.68
CA MET A 175 -9.32 7.40 7.44
C MET A 175 -8.43 7.34 6.20
N GLU A 176 -7.21 7.85 6.29
CA GLU A 176 -6.23 7.85 5.20
C GLU A 176 -5.89 6.43 4.74
N VAL A 177 -5.88 5.43 5.65
CA VAL A 177 -5.69 4.01 5.28
C VAL A 177 -6.99 3.39 4.78
N ARG A 178 -8.13 3.79 5.34
CA ARG A 178 -9.46 3.32 4.92
C ARG A 178 -9.81 3.74 3.50
N ASN A 179 -9.33 4.90 3.05
CA ASN A 179 -9.52 5.39 1.69
C ASN A 179 -8.99 4.40 0.65
N PHE A 180 -7.90 3.69 0.92
CA PHE A 180 -7.39 2.65 0.01
C PHE A 180 -8.38 1.50 -0.16
N ILE A 181 -9.12 1.12 0.88
CA ILE A 181 -10.16 0.09 0.78
C ILE A 181 -11.32 0.60 -0.07
N LEU A 182 -11.74 1.84 0.18
CA LEU A 182 -12.90 2.44 -0.48
C LEU A 182 -12.66 2.77 -1.97
N GLU A 183 -11.44 3.19 -2.32
CA GLU A 183 -11.15 3.84 -3.59
C GLU A 183 -10.37 2.97 -4.58
N HIS A 184 -9.70 1.89 -4.15
CA HIS A 184 -8.77 1.15 -5.04
C HIS A 184 -9.42 0.53 -6.28
N HIS A 185 -10.74 0.33 -6.29
CA HIS A 185 -11.48 -0.10 -7.47
C HIS A 185 -12.32 0.99 -8.13
N GLY A 186 -12.45 2.17 -7.52
CA GLY A 186 -13.33 3.23 -8.01
C GLY A 186 -14.73 2.71 -8.31
N ASN A 187 -15.23 3.02 -9.50
CA ASN A 187 -16.49 2.48 -10.05
C ASN A 187 -16.25 1.58 -11.27
N THR A 188 -15.13 0.85 -11.27
CA THR A 188 -14.72 0.00 -12.40
C THR A 188 -15.69 -1.13 -12.67
N LEU A 189 -15.68 -1.65 -13.90
CA LEU A 189 -16.50 -2.78 -14.30
C LEU A 189 -15.85 -4.12 -13.90
N VAL A 190 -16.63 -5.01 -13.29
CA VAL A 190 -16.27 -6.42 -13.05
C VAL A 190 -16.44 -7.20 -14.37
N ALA A 191 -15.55 -6.90 -15.32
CA ALA A 191 -15.71 -7.23 -16.74
C ALA A 191 -15.94 -8.72 -17.02
N PHE A 192 -15.24 -9.62 -16.31
CA PHE A 192 -15.39 -11.07 -16.52
C PHE A 192 -16.83 -11.55 -16.31
N PHE A 193 -17.45 -11.14 -15.19
CA PHE A 193 -18.83 -11.55 -14.88
C PHE A 193 -19.86 -10.82 -15.72
N TYR A 194 -19.60 -9.56 -16.10
CA TYR A 194 -20.43 -8.84 -17.06
C TYR A 194 -20.49 -9.55 -18.43
N HIS A 195 -19.34 -9.95 -18.97
CA HIS A 195 -19.30 -10.70 -20.24
C HIS A 195 -19.93 -12.09 -20.12
N LYS A 196 -19.72 -12.78 -18.98
CA LYS A 196 -20.38 -14.06 -18.69
C LYS A 196 -21.91 -13.90 -18.66
N ALA A 197 -22.44 -12.83 -18.06
CA ALA A 197 -23.87 -12.52 -18.05
C ALA A 197 -24.40 -12.26 -19.46
N LYS A 198 -23.75 -11.40 -20.25
CA LYS A 198 -24.13 -11.11 -21.64
C LYS A 198 -24.12 -12.31 -22.59
N THR A 199 -23.37 -13.36 -22.24
CA THR A 199 -23.30 -14.60 -23.05
C THR A 199 -24.35 -15.62 -22.60
N ALA A 200 -24.76 -15.59 -21.33
CA ALA A 200 -25.75 -16.50 -20.76
C ALA A 200 -27.20 -16.01 -20.93
N GLU A 201 -27.40 -14.69 -20.98
CA GLU A 201 -28.68 -14.00 -21.18
C GLU A 201 -28.68 -13.28 -22.55
N ASN A 202 -29.85 -12.84 -23.03
CA ASN A 202 -29.89 -11.97 -24.21
C ASN A 202 -29.17 -10.65 -23.89
N SER A 203 -28.12 -10.33 -24.67
CA SER A 203 -27.18 -9.20 -24.45
C SER A 203 -27.84 -7.83 -24.25
N GLU A 204 -29.08 -7.64 -24.70
CA GLU A 204 -29.84 -6.38 -24.58
C GLU A 204 -30.43 -6.12 -23.18
N GLU A 205 -30.49 -7.13 -22.30
CA GLU A 205 -31.13 -7.00 -20.97
C GLU A 205 -30.14 -6.80 -19.81
N VAL A 206 -28.82 -6.97 -20.05
CA VAL A 206 -27.81 -6.93 -18.98
C VAL A 206 -27.33 -5.50 -18.73
N ASP A 207 -27.83 -4.88 -17.66
CA ASP A 207 -27.40 -3.57 -17.18
C ASP A 207 -25.96 -3.61 -16.64
N GLU A 208 -25.07 -2.83 -17.25
CA GLU A 208 -23.67 -2.70 -16.87
C GLU A 208 -23.50 -2.21 -15.42
N ASN A 209 -24.43 -1.38 -14.92
CA ASN A 209 -24.35 -0.83 -13.57
C ASN A 209 -24.44 -1.91 -12.48
N GLN A 210 -25.07 -3.06 -12.76
CA GLN A 210 -25.12 -4.20 -11.84
C GLN A 210 -23.76 -4.88 -11.65
N PHE A 211 -22.81 -4.60 -12.54
CA PHE A 211 -21.47 -5.20 -12.56
C PHE A 211 -20.37 -4.20 -12.24
N ARG A 212 -20.71 -2.95 -11.90
CA ARG A 212 -19.72 -1.94 -11.48
C ARG A 212 -19.59 -1.90 -9.96
N TYR A 213 -18.40 -1.58 -9.49
CA TYR A 213 -18.21 -1.21 -8.09
C TYR A 213 -19.02 0.06 -7.77
N SER A 214 -19.61 0.11 -6.59
CA SER A 214 -20.24 1.33 -6.05
C SER A 214 -19.25 2.22 -5.29
N GLY A 215 -17.95 2.04 -5.56
CA GLY A 215 -16.87 2.77 -4.90
C GLY A 215 -16.72 4.20 -5.40
N ILE A 216 -15.89 4.96 -4.70
CA ILE A 216 -15.54 6.33 -5.05
C ILE A 216 -14.24 6.28 -5.83
N LYS A 217 -14.10 7.08 -6.90
CA LYS A 217 -12.83 7.18 -7.64
C LYS A 217 -11.71 7.63 -6.69
N PRO A 218 -10.44 7.26 -6.97
CA PRO A 218 -9.29 7.77 -6.25
C PRO A 218 -9.34 9.29 -6.06
N GLN A 219 -9.20 9.72 -4.80
CA GLN A 219 -9.17 11.14 -4.42
C GLN A 219 -7.73 11.65 -4.20
N SER A 220 -6.73 10.77 -4.32
CA SER A 220 -5.32 11.07 -4.08
C SER A 220 -4.41 10.34 -5.06
N LYS A 221 -3.18 10.83 -5.22
CA LYS A 221 -2.17 10.13 -6.02
C LYS A 221 -1.89 8.74 -5.44
N GLU A 222 -1.86 8.61 -4.13
CA GLU A 222 -1.53 7.36 -3.45
C GLU A 222 -2.60 6.28 -3.69
N THR A 223 -3.89 6.62 -3.57
CA THR A 223 -4.98 5.67 -3.85
C THR A 223 -5.08 5.32 -5.33
N ALA A 224 -4.80 6.28 -6.22
CA ALA A 224 -4.70 6.02 -7.66
C ALA A 224 -3.53 5.08 -8.00
N ILE A 225 -2.37 5.27 -7.37
CA ILE A 225 -1.22 4.38 -7.55
C ILE A 225 -1.55 2.97 -7.09
N VAL A 226 -2.23 2.79 -5.95
CA VAL A 226 -2.64 1.46 -5.46
C VAL A 226 -3.65 0.82 -6.40
N MET A 227 -4.64 1.56 -6.92
CA MET A 227 -5.56 1.06 -7.95
C MET A 227 -4.82 0.50 -9.17
N LEU A 228 -3.83 1.25 -9.67
CA LEU A 228 -3.05 0.84 -10.85
C LEU A 228 -2.17 -0.38 -10.52
N ALA A 229 -1.49 -0.35 -9.38
CA ALA A 229 -0.63 -1.43 -8.91
C ALA A 229 -1.42 -2.74 -8.72
N ASP A 230 -2.59 -2.70 -8.09
CA ASP A 230 -3.49 -3.83 -7.89
C ASP A 230 -3.89 -4.48 -9.22
N SER A 231 -4.37 -3.66 -10.16
CA SER A 231 -4.80 -4.13 -11.49
C SER A 231 -3.63 -4.73 -12.28
N ILE A 232 -2.46 -4.09 -12.23
CA ILE A 232 -1.25 -4.54 -12.93
C ILE A 232 -0.72 -5.84 -12.34
N GLU A 233 -0.62 -5.95 -11.02
CA GLU A 233 -0.12 -7.15 -10.33
C GLU A 233 -0.97 -8.35 -10.71
N ALA A 234 -2.29 -8.25 -10.55
CA ALA A 234 -3.21 -9.35 -10.81
C ALA A 234 -3.16 -9.81 -12.27
N ALA A 235 -3.01 -8.87 -13.20
CA ALA A 235 -2.92 -9.17 -14.62
C ALA A 235 -1.57 -9.81 -15.00
N VAL A 236 -0.46 -9.39 -14.39
CA VAL A 236 0.86 -10.01 -14.64
C VAL A 236 0.92 -11.40 -14.01
N ARG A 237 0.39 -11.57 -12.79
CA ARG A 237 0.31 -12.85 -12.08
C ARG A 237 -0.45 -13.92 -12.86
N SER A 238 -1.47 -13.53 -13.63
CA SER A 238 -2.26 -14.43 -14.47
C SER A 238 -1.64 -14.71 -15.85
N MET A 239 -0.51 -14.10 -16.18
CA MET A 239 0.18 -14.29 -17.46
C MET A 239 1.00 -15.60 -17.47
N SER A 240 0.79 -16.44 -18.48
CA SER A 240 1.44 -17.77 -18.56
C SER A 240 2.96 -17.73 -18.78
N SER A 241 3.47 -16.69 -19.44
CA SER A 241 4.91 -16.54 -19.73
C SER A 241 5.29 -15.06 -19.76
N PRO A 242 5.51 -14.46 -18.57
CA PRO A 242 5.87 -13.06 -18.44
C PRO A 242 7.25 -12.82 -19.06
N ASN A 243 7.35 -11.80 -19.90
CA ASN A 243 8.62 -11.24 -20.34
C ASN A 243 8.52 -9.72 -20.34
N LYS A 244 9.66 -9.04 -20.46
CA LYS A 244 9.71 -7.57 -20.39
C LYS A 244 8.71 -6.89 -21.31
N ASP A 245 8.71 -7.23 -22.60
CA ASP A 245 7.87 -6.58 -23.60
C ASP A 245 6.37 -6.83 -23.36
N LYS A 246 6.00 -8.04 -22.92
CA LYS A 246 4.61 -8.38 -22.59
C LYS A 246 4.14 -7.65 -21.34
N ILE A 247 4.97 -7.57 -20.30
CA ILE A 247 4.66 -6.83 -19.07
C ILE A 247 4.50 -5.35 -19.39
N GLU A 248 5.43 -4.75 -20.14
CA GLU A 248 5.37 -3.33 -20.51
C GLU A 248 4.09 -2.99 -21.29
N LYS A 249 3.73 -3.80 -22.29
CA LYS A 249 2.48 -3.64 -23.04
C LYS A 249 1.25 -3.78 -22.15
N LEU A 250 1.26 -4.74 -21.23
CA LEU A 250 0.15 -4.96 -20.30
C LEU A 250 -0.03 -3.78 -19.34
N ILE A 251 1.05 -3.27 -18.76
CA ILE A 251 1.04 -2.06 -17.91
C ILE A 251 0.44 -0.89 -18.70
N HIS A 252 0.94 -0.64 -19.92
CA HIS A 252 0.45 0.45 -20.75
C HIS A 252 -1.05 0.32 -21.01
N LYS A 253 -1.52 -0.88 -21.36
CA LYS A 253 -2.94 -1.15 -21.61
C LYS A 253 -3.79 -0.87 -20.38
N ILE A 254 -3.46 -1.47 -19.22
CA ILE A 254 -4.27 -1.33 -18.00
C ILE A 254 -4.36 0.13 -17.56
N MET A 255 -3.23 0.84 -17.56
CA MET A 255 -3.24 2.23 -17.17
C MET A 255 -4.09 3.08 -18.13
N LYS A 256 -3.99 2.82 -19.44
CA LYS A 256 -4.81 3.49 -20.45
C LYS A 256 -6.30 3.20 -20.28
N ASP A 257 -6.66 1.93 -20.05
CA ASP A 257 -8.05 1.52 -19.81
C ASP A 257 -8.64 2.26 -18.59
N LYS A 258 -7.87 2.42 -17.50
CA LYS A 258 -8.32 3.19 -16.31
C LYS A 258 -8.49 4.69 -16.61
N LEU A 259 -7.61 5.25 -17.44
CA LEU A 259 -7.71 6.65 -17.86
C LEU A 259 -8.95 6.87 -18.74
N GLU A 260 -9.21 5.98 -19.69
CA GLU A 260 -10.37 6.05 -20.60
C GLU A 260 -11.70 5.79 -19.89
N ASP A 261 -11.72 4.95 -18.84
CA ASP A 261 -12.89 4.73 -17.95
C ASP A 261 -13.05 5.86 -16.91
N GLY A 262 -12.26 6.94 -17.00
CA GLY A 262 -12.38 8.13 -16.15
C GLY A 262 -12.02 7.91 -14.69
N GLN A 263 -11.33 6.81 -14.34
CA GLN A 263 -11.03 6.46 -12.94
C GLN A 263 -10.06 7.43 -12.26
N LEU A 264 -9.28 8.17 -13.03
CA LEU A 264 -8.23 9.06 -12.52
C LEU A 264 -8.64 10.55 -12.52
N GLU A 265 -9.89 10.85 -12.85
CA GLU A 265 -10.38 12.24 -13.03
C GLU A 265 -10.49 13.04 -11.72
N GLU A 266 -10.59 12.36 -10.58
CA GLU A 266 -10.79 12.97 -9.25
C GLU A 266 -9.50 12.99 -8.41
N CYS A 267 -8.34 12.75 -9.04
CA CYS A 267 -7.04 12.82 -8.38
C CYS A 267 -6.03 13.63 -9.22
N ASP A 268 -5.05 14.25 -8.54
CA ASP A 268 -4.08 15.14 -9.18
C ASP A 268 -2.93 14.41 -9.89
N ILE A 269 -3.19 13.31 -10.59
CA ILE A 269 -2.15 12.57 -11.32
C ILE A 269 -1.93 13.17 -12.71
N THR A 270 -0.72 13.62 -12.99
CA THR A 270 -0.41 14.24 -14.29
C THR A 270 -0.06 13.20 -15.35
N LEU A 271 -0.25 13.53 -16.63
CA LEU A 271 0.21 12.67 -17.75
C LEU A 271 1.73 12.43 -17.71
N LYS A 272 2.51 13.38 -17.20
CA LYS A 272 3.96 13.20 -17.00
C LYS A 272 4.24 12.13 -15.94
N GLU A 273 3.55 12.19 -14.81
CA GLU A 273 3.67 11.19 -13.74
C GLU A 273 3.20 9.82 -14.22
N PHE A 274 2.16 9.76 -15.05
CA PHE A 274 1.68 8.52 -15.67
C PHE A 274 2.78 7.75 -16.42
N GLU A 275 3.64 8.45 -17.17
CA GLU A 275 4.80 7.82 -17.83
C GLU A 275 5.91 7.38 -16.85
N ILE A 276 6.07 8.10 -15.73
CA ILE A 276 7.02 7.73 -14.68
C ILE A 276 6.55 6.46 -13.96
N LEU A 277 5.25 6.38 -13.65
CA LEU A 277 4.62 5.24 -12.98
C LEU A 277 4.76 3.96 -13.82
N LYS A 278 4.55 4.02 -15.14
CA LYS A 278 4.77 2.88 -16.05
C LYS A 278 6.16 2.26 -15.86
N LYS A 279 7.19 3.11 -15.85
CA LYS A 279 8.59 2.68 -15.69
C LYS A 279 8.86 2.11 -14.31
N ALA A 280 8.31 2.73 -13.26
CA ALA A 280 8.45 2.26 -11.88
C ALA A 280 7.81 0.87 -11.69
N PHE A 281 6.58 0.67 -12.18
CA PHE A 281 5.91 -0.63 -12.12
C PHE A 281 6.69 -1.70 -12.89
N LEU A 282 7.12 -1.39 -14.12
CA LEU A 282 7.90 -2.32 -14.93
C LEU A 282 9.19 -2.75 -14.22
N GLN A 283 9.93 -1.81 -13.62
CA GLN A 283 11.17 -2.10 -12.92
C GLN A 283 10.97 -3.07 -11.74
N VAL A 284 9.93 -2.85 -10.92
CA VAL A 284 9.63 -3.72 -9.78
C VAL A 284 9.20 -5.11 -10.26
N LEU A 285 8.32 -5.19 -11.27
CA LEU A 285 7.83 -6.46 -11.80
C LEU A 285 8.95 -7.29 -12.44
N LEU A 286 9.88 -6.66 -13.17
CA LEU A 286 11.06 -7.35 -13.68
C LEU A 286 11.88 -7.97 -12.54
N GLY A 287 12.07 -7.25 -11.42
CA GLY A 287 12.75 -7.82 -10.24
C GLY A 287 12.05 -9.03 -9.63
N ILE A 288 10.71 -9.10 -9.71
CA ILE A 288 9.90 -10.20 -9.16
C ILE A 288 9.87 -11.41 -10.12
N PHE A 289 9.72 -11.15 -11.43
CA PHE A 289 9.46 -12.17 -12.45
C PHE A 289 10.70 -12.55 -13.28
N HIS A 290 11.89 -12.00 -13.00
CA HIS A 290 13.12 -12.50 -13.60
C HIS A 290 13.34 -13.97 -13.17
N GLU A 291 13.52 -14.84 -14.14
CA GLU A 291 13.93 -16.23 -13.92
C GLU A 291 15.19 -16.23 -13.04
N ARG A 292 15.09 -16.83 -11.86
CA ARG A 292 16.29 -17.35 -11.20
C ARG A 292 16.87 -18.36 -12.17
N ILE A 293 18.10 -18.15 -12.62
CA ILE A 293 18.86 -19.14 -13.38
C ILE A 293 18.72 -20.46 -12.63
N GLU A 294 18.01 -21.43 -13.21
CA GLU A 294 17.96 -22.78 -12.66
C GLU A 294 19.40 -23.31 -12.67
N TYR A 295 19.89 -23.69 -11.50
CA TYR A 295 21.15 -24.41 -11.45
C TYR A 295 20.96 -25.70 -12.24
N PRO A 296 21.80 -25.98 -13.25
CA PRO A 296 21.67 -27.22 -13.99
C PRO A 296 21.70 -28.38 -12.99
N GLU A 297 20.73 -29.29 -13.10
CA GLU A 297 20.73 -30.51 -12.30
C GLU A 297 22.04 -31.24 -12.59
N ILE A 298 22.98 -31.16 -11.65
CA ILE A 298 24.22 -31.90 -11.75
C ILE A 298 23.84 -33.37 -11.59
N ASN A 299 23.86 -34.12 -12.69
CA ASN A 299 23.60 -35.56 -12.68
C ASN A 299 24.66 -36.28 -11.84
N THR A 300 24.32 -36.53 -10.57
CA THR A 300 25.23 -37.14 -9.59
C THR A 300 25.67 -38.57 -9.96
N LYS A 301 25.05 -39.22 -10.96
CA LYS A 301 25.54 -40.49 -11.51
C LYS A 301 26.78 -40.32 -12.40
N GLU A 302 26.88 -39.24 -13.17
CA GLU A 302 28.07 -38.97 -14.00
C GLU A 302 29.29 -38.60 -13.15
N LEU A 303 29.09 -37.87 -12.05
CA LEU A 303 30.15 -37.54 -11.10
C LEU A 303 30.71 -38.75 -10.33
N LYS A 304 29.86 -39.74 -10.02
CA LYS A 304 30.30 -40.98 -9.37
C LYS A 304 31.06 -41.90 -10.35
N GLY A 305 30.67 -41.92 -11.62
CA GLY A 305 31.38 -42.67 -12.67
C GLY A 305 32.79 -42.13 -12.93
N ARG A 306 32.97 -40.80 -12.98
CA ARG A 306 34.29 -40.17 -13.15
C ARG A 306 35.23 -40.41 -11.97
N ARG A 307 34.75 -40.31 -10.73
CA ARG A 307 35.57 -40.60 -9.55
C ARG A 307 36.01 -42.06 -9.45
N ALA A 308 35.18 -43.01 -9.88
CA ALA A 308 35.54 -44.43 -9.90
C ALA A 308 36.60 -44.75 -10.97
N TYR A 309 36.55 -44.08 -12.12
CA TYR A 309 37.55 -44.21 -13.20
C TYR A 309 38.90 -43.58 -12.81
N GLU A 310 38.91 -42.45 -12.13
CA GLU A 310 40.13 -41.79 -11.64
C GLU A 310 40.78 -42.52 -10.45
N SER A 311 40.02 -43.32 -9.68
CA SER A 311 40.56 -44.14 -8.58
C SER A 311 41.03 -45.55 -9.01
N SER A 312 40.87 -45.90 -10.30
CA SER A 312 41.22 -47.22 -10.84
C SER A 312 42.31 -47.19 -11.93
N ASN A 313 42.93 -46.02 -12.15
CA ASN A 313 44.19 -45.83 -12.87
C ASN A 313 45.26 -45.31 -11.90
#